data_AF-A0A820GBF0-F1
#
_entry.id   AF-A0A820GBF0-F1
#
_cell.length_a   1.000
_cell.length_b   1.000
_cell.length_c   1.000
_cell.angle_alpha   90.00
_cell.angle_beta   90.00
_cell.angle_gamma   90.00
#
_symmetry.space_group_name_H-M   'P 1'
#
loop_
_entity.id
_entity.type
_entity.pdbx_description
1 polymer ?
#
loop_
_entity_poly.entity_id
_entity_poly.type
_entity_poly.pdbx_seq_one_letter_code
_entity_poly.pdbx_strand_id
1 'polypeptide(L)' 'LDGLLWGTSRLEPVGYGISALRITCVVEDDKVGMDDLEERITAFEEFVQSVDVFLFQRI' A
#
# COMPACT_ATOMS: atom_id res chain seq x y z
N LEU A 1 11.13 -6.73 2.08
CA LEU A 1 11.58 -6.91 0.68
C LEU A 1 12.80 -6.03 0.51
N ASP A 2 13.89 -6.56 -0.04
CA ASP A 2 15.03 -5.70 -0.39
C ASP A 2 14.58 -4.73 -1.47
N GLY A 3 14.88 -3.43 -1.34
CA GLY A 3 14.37 -2.39 -2.26
C GLY A 3 12.95 -1.87 -1.95
N LEU A 4 12.30 -2.27 -0.86
CA LEU A 4 11.04 -1.68 -0.39
C LEU A 4 11.25 -0.87 0.88
N LEU A 5 10.90 0.41 0.83
CA LEU A 5 10.93 1.31 1.98
C LEU A 5 9.53 1.85 2.27
N TRP A 6 9.00 1.55 3.46
CA TRP A 6 7.75 2.11 3.93
C TRP A 6 7.96 3.52 4.48
N GLY A 7 7.10 4.44 4.06
CA GLY A 7 7.07 5.82 4.50
C GLY A 7 5.96 6.08 5.52
N THR A 8 5.48 7.32 5.53
CA THR A 8 4.44 7.78 6.46
C THR A 8 3.13 7.04 6.22
N SER A 9 2.52 6.56 7.31
CA SER A 9 1.17 6.00 7.31
C SER A 9 0.21 6.87 8.13
N ARG A 10 -1.05 6.94 7.68
CA ARG A 10 -2.15 7.60 8.37
C ARG A 10 -3.46 6.86 8.10
N LEU A 11 -4.35 6.87 9.07
CA LEU A 11 -5.73 6.42 8.88
C LEU A 11 -6.57 7.62 8.48
N GLU A 12 -7.23 7.53 7.32
CA GLU A 12 -8.14 8.58 6.85
C GLU A 12 -9.59 8.08 6.86
N PRO A 13 -10.53 8.86 7.42
CA PRO A 13 -11.93 8.49 7.41
C PRO A 13 -12.47 8.53 5.97
N VAL A 14 -13.07 7.43 5.52
CA VAL A 14 -13.73 7.34 4.21
C VAL A 14 -15.25 7.50 4.31
N GLY A 15 -15.81 7.32 5.50
CA GLY A 15 -17.23 7.53 5.80
C GLY A 15 -17.84 6.39 6.60
N TYR A 16 -19.03 6.61 7.17
CA TYR A 16 -19.83 5.56 7.84
C TYR A 16 -19.07 4.75 8.92
N GLY A 17 -18.12 5.38 9.61
CA GLY A 17 -17.29 4.72 10.63
C GLY A 17 -16.12 3.89 10.07
N ILE A 18 -15.95 3.84 8.75
CA ILE A 18 -14.85 3.15 8.08
C ILE A 18 -13.69 4.13 7.87
N SER A 19 -12.49 3.66 8.15
CA SER A 19 -11.23 4.38 7.89
C SER A 19 -10.34 3.55 6.98
N ALA A 20 -9.73 4.18 5.99
CA ALA A 20 -8.78 3.56 5.09
C ALA A 20 -7.35 3.85 5.56
N LEU A 21 -6.49 2.84 5.53
CA LEU A 21 -5.06 3.01 5.76
C LEU A 21 -4.41 3.61 4.51
N ARG A 22 -3.89 4.83 4.63
CA ARG A 22 -3.04 5.45 3.62
C ARG A 22 -1.60 5.34 4.05
N ILE A 23 -0.78 4.68 3.24
CA ILE A 23 0.65 4.51 3.48
C ILE A 23 1.42 4.86 2.22
N THR A 24 2.55 5.54 2.37
CA THR A 24 3.50 5.72 1.26
C THR A 24 4.54 4.62 1.27
N CYS A 25 4.98 4.20 0.09
CA CYS A 25 6.13 3.33 -0.06
C CYS A 25 7.02 3.83 -1.20
N VAL A 26 8.31 3.56 -1.07
CA VAL A 26 9.30 3.76 -2.12
C VAL A 26 9.79 2.37 -2.51
N VAL A 27 9.69 2.05 -3.79
CA VAL A 27 10.11 0.76 -4.35
C VAL A 27 11.25 0.96 -5.34
N GLU A 28 12.20 0.04 -5.32
CA GLU A 28 13.23 -0.09 -6.34
C GLU A 28 12.70 -1.01 -7.45
N ASP A 29 12.43 -0.45 -8.64
CA ASP A 29 11.77 -1.15 -9.77
C ASP A 29 12.51 -2.44 -10.18
N ASP A 30 13.85 -2.48 -10.05
CA ASP A 30 14.67 -3.65 -10.40
C ASP A 30 14.52 -4.83 -9.43
N LYS A 31 13.91 -4.62 -8.25
CA LYS A 31 13.86 -5.62 -7.17
C LYS A 31 12.47 -5.94 -6.65
N VAL A 32 11.54 -4.98 -6.74
CA VAL A 32 10.20 -5.12 -6.17
C VAL A 32 9.15 -4.75 -7.22
N GLY A 33 8.38 -5.73 -7.66
CA GLY A 33 7.22 -5.51 -8.50
C GLY A 33 6.05 -4.96 -7.69
N MET A 34 5.24 -4.09 -8.32
CA MET A 34 4.00 -3.59 -7.70
C MET A 34 2.98 -4.70 -7.53
N ASP A 35 2.88 -5.64 -8.48
CA ASP A 35 1.96 -6.78 -8.40
C ASP A 35 2.25 -7.67 -7.18
N ASP A 36 3.53 -7.96 -6.90
CA ASP A 36 3.95 -8.73 -5.71
C ASP A 36 3.55 -8.03 -4.40
N LEU A 37 3.61 -6.70 -4.39
CA LEU A 37 3.24 -5.89 -3.23
C LEU A 37 1.73 -5.93 -3.02
N GLU A 38 0.95 -5.77 -4.08
CA GLU A 38 -0.52 -5.85 -4.03
C GLU A 38 -0.99 -7.24 -3.60
N GLU A 39 -0.41 -8.31 -4.14
CA GLU A 39 -0.76 -9.69 -3.78
C GLU A 39 -0.51 -9.95 -2.28
N ARG A 40 0.63 -9.47 -1.77
CA ARG A 40 0.97 -9.63 -0.34
C ARG A 40 0.07 -8.83 0.59
N ILE A 41 -0.39 -7.66 0.18
CA ILE A 41 -1.30 -6.85 1.00
C ILE A 41 -2.70 -7.46 0.96
N THR A 42 -3.17 -7.88 -0.22
CA THR A 42 -4.49 -8.51 -0.39
C THR A 42 -4.58 -9.90 0.26
N ALA A 43 -3.46 -10.59 0.47
CA ALA A 43 -3.39 -11.83 1.24
C ALA A 43 -3.83 -11.68 2.71
N PHE A 44 -3.88 -10.46 3.26
CA PHE A 44 -4.45 -10.18 4.59
C PHE A 44 -5.98 -10.04 4.51
N GLU A 45 -6.66 -11.09 4.07
CA GLU A 45 -8.11 -11.10 3.76
C GLU A 45 -9.00 -10.70 4.96
N GLU A 46 -8.52 -10.87 6.19
CA GLU A 46 -9.27 -10.50 7.40
C GLU A 46 -9.19 -9.00 7.73
N PHE A 47 -8.19 -8.28 7.20
CA PHE A 47 -7.93 -6.86 7.47
C PHE A 47 -8.07 -5.96 6.25
N VAL A 48 -7.83 -6.50 5.06
CA VAL A 48 -7.74 -5.76 3.80
C VAL A 48 -8.92 -6.16 2.91
N GLN A 49 -9.83 -5.21 2.71
CA GLN A 49 -10.97 -5.40 1.80
C GLN A 49 -10.60 -5.17 0.33
N SER A 50 -9.72 -4.20 0.07
CA SER A 50 -9.18 -3.88 -1.26
C SER A 50 -7.91 -3.03 -1.10
N VAL A 51 -7.14 -2.93 -2.17
CA VAL A 51 -5.95 -2.08 -2.27
C VAL A 51 -6.13 -1.18 -3.49
N ASP A 52 -5.83 0.11 -3.34
CA ASP A 52 -5.93 1.11 -4.39
C ASP A 52 -4.70 2.03 -4.38
N VAL A 53 -4.15 2.33 -5.55
CA VAL A 53 -3.04 3.27 -5.70
C VAL A 53 -3.59 4.71 -5.76
N PHE A 54 -3.37 5.48 -4.70
CA PHE A 54 -3.84 6.87 -4.65
C PHE A 54 -2.97 7.84 -5.49
N LEU A 55 -1.65 7.65 -5.45
CA LEU A 55 -0.69 8.48 -6.15
C LEU A 55 0.54 7.64 -6.48
N PHE A 56 1.02 7.75 -7.71
CA PHE A 56 2.27 7.14 -8.16
C PHE A 56 3.17 8.23 -8.76
N GLN A 57 4.42 8.30 -8.29
CA GLN A 57 5.43 9.24 -8.77
C GLN A 57 6.78 8.52 -8.88
N ARG A 58 7.50 8.78 -9.98
CA ARG A 58 8.87 8.30 -10.14
C ARG A 58 9.83 9.32 -9.53
N ILE A 59 10.76 8.85 -8.70
CA ILE A 59 11.86 9.64 -8.11
C ILE A 59 13.12 9.47 -8.95
#